data_AF-A0A8T2W3Z5-F1
#
_entry.id   AF-A0A8T2W3Z5-F1
#
_cell.length_a   1.000
_cell.length_b   1.000
_cell.length_c   1.000
_cell.angle_alpha   90.00
_cell.angle_beta   90.00
_cell.angle_gamma   90.00
#
_symmetry.space_group_name_H-M   'P 1'
#
loop_
_entity.id
_entity.type
_entity.pdbx_description
1 polymer ?
#
loop_
_entity_poly.entity_id
_entity_poly.type
_entity_poly.pdbx_seq_one_letter_code
_entity_poly.pdbx_strand_id
1 'polypeptide(L)'
;MTSVVNVRVMWEGTLNNEYPQLARIASRLLLLHATSCSTERLWSLLRWVYRDNRSRLDFEKARKMALLAMFRRSQAKNNDLFEDDLLLEWFLDQEEEENEEIIEIDDLIE
;
A
#
# COMPACT_ATOMS: atom_id res chain seq x y z
N MET A 1 -17.28 -18.02 22.22
CA MET A 1 -16.39 -17.20 21.38
C MET A 1 -15.97 -18.05 20.19
N THR A 2 -16.71 -17.97 19.10
CA THR A 2 -16.35 -18.64 17.84
C THR A 2 -15.11 -17.97 17.28
N SER A 3 -14.01 -18.71 17.15
CA SER A 3 -12.87 -18.23 16.38
C SER A 3 -13.41 -17.83 15.00
N VAL A 4 -13.21 -16.57 14.61
CA VAL A 4 -13.52 -16.16 13.24
C VAL A 4 -12.50 -16.90 12.38
N VAL A 5 -12.87 -18.09 11.92
CA VAL A 5 -12.11 -18.82 10.92
C VAL A 5 -12.00 -17.86 9.75
N ASN A 6 -10.78 -17.43 9.45
CA ASN A 6 -10.52 -16.55 8.33
C ASN A 6 -10.95 -17.31 7.08
N VAL A 7 -12.14 -17.01 6.55
CA VAL A 7 -12.79 -17.74 5.46
C VAL A 7 -11.86 -17.85 4.26
N ARG A 8 -11.05 -16.81 4.02
CA ARG A 8 -9.99 -16.83 3.00
C ARG A 8 -8.94 -17.91 3.26
N VAL A 9 -8.43 -18.01 4.48
CA VAL A 9 -7.44 -19.05 4.87
C VAL A 9 -8.03 -20.45 4.74
N MET A 10 -9.32 -20.62 5.04
CA MET A 10 -10.02 -21.88 4.80
C MET A 10 -10.03 -22.25 3.31
N TRP A 11 -10.37 -21.30 2.42
CA TRP A 11 -10.35 -21.52 0.97
C TRP A 11 -8.94 -21.77 0.42
N GLU A 12 -7.95 -21.04 0.90
CA GLU A 12 -6.55 -21.14 0.45
C GLU A 12 -5.85 -22.41 0.95
N GLY A 13 -6.13 -22.84 2.18
CA GLY A 13 -5.50 -24.00 2.79
C GLY A 13 -6.28 -25.29 2.61
N THR A 14 -7.53 -25.32 3.09
CA THR A 14 -8.28 -26.58 3.23
C THR A 14 -9.00 -27.00 1.96
N LEU A 15 -9.68 -26.09 1.26
CA LEU A 15 -10.45 -26.41 0.05
C LEU A 15 -9.64 -26.38 -1.25
N ASN A 16 -8.41 -25.86 -1.22
CA ASN A 16 -7.57 -25.78 -2.42
C ASN A 16 -7.20 -27.17 -2.98
N ASN A 17 -7.07 -28.17 -2.11
CA ASN A 17 -6.78 -29.56 -2.51
C ASN A 17 -7.96 -30.22 -3.23
N GLU A 18 -9.20 -29.89 -2.83
CA GLU A 18 -10.42 -30.49 -3.39
C GLU A 18 -10.96 -29.70 -4.60
N TYR A 19 -10.86 -28.37 -4.56
CA TYR A 19 -11.42 -27.47 -5.57
C TYR A 19 -10.44 -26.33 -5.95
N PRO A 20 -9.34 -26.62 -6.66
CA PRO A 20 -8.27 -25.65 -6.91
C PRO A 20 -8.73 -24.43 -7.72
N GLN A 21 -9.59 -24.65 -8.72
CA GLN A 21 -10.11 -23.57 -9.57
C GLN A 21 -11.08 -22.65 -8.79
N LEU A 22 -11.92 -23.23 -7.94
CA LEU A 22 -12.88 -22.48 -7.12
C LEU A 22 -12.15 -21.73 -5.99
N ALA A 23 -11.19 -22.37 -5.33
CA ALA A 23 -10.35 -21.74 -4.32
C ALA A 23 -9.64 -20.50 -4.87
N ARG A 24 -9.11 -20.57 -6.10
CA ARG A 24 -8.47 -19.42 -6.76
C ARG A 24 -9.43 -18.25 -7.03
N ILE A 25 -10.68 -18.54 -7.38
CA ILE A 25 -11.69 -17.50 -7.62
C ILE A 25 -12.17 -16.92 -6.28
N ALA A 26 -12.46 -17.79 -5.30
CA ALA A 26 -12.91 -17.40 -3.97
C ALA A 26 -11.87 -16.52 -3.27
N SER A 27 -10.59 -16.85 -3.35
CA SER A 27 -9.52 -16.03 -2.73
C SER A 27 -9.51 -14.61 -3.29
N ARG A 28 -9.60 -14.45 -4.61
CA ARG A 28 -9.67 -13.14 -5.28
C ARG A 28 -10.95 -12.38 -4.96
N LEU A 29 -12.09 -13.06 -4.96
CA LEU A 29 -13.40 -12.44 -4.75
C LEU A 29 -13.57 -11.97 -3.30
N LEU A 30 -13.06 -12.74 -2.33
CA LEU A 30 -13.09 -12.37 -0.91
C LEU A 30 -12.08 -11.26 -0.57
N LEU A 31 -11.02 -11.08 -1.37
CA LEU A 31 -10.07 -9.96 -1.27
C LEU A 31 -10.64 -8.65 -1.82
N LEU A 32 -11.63 -8.73 -2.73
CA LEU A 32 -12.22 -7.55 -3.34
C LEU A 32 -13.07 -6.80 -2.31
N HIS A 33 -12.85 -5.49 -2.20
CA HIS A 33 -13.67 -4.68 -1.32
C HIS A 33 -15.08 -4.53 -1.88
N ALA A 34 -16.10 -4.76 -1.05
CA ALA A 34 -17.51 -4.68 -1.46
C ALA A 34 -17.97 -3.26 -1.81
N THR A 35 -17.22 -2.23 -1.41
CA THR A 35 -17.54 -0.82 -1.65
C THR A 35 -16.35 -0.08 -2.28
N SER A 36 -16.63 0.94 -3.10
CA SER A 36 -15.61 1.85 -3.64
C SER A 36 -15.00 2.78 -2.57
N CYS A 37 -15.69 2.94 -1.43
CA CYS A 37 -15.33 3.87 -0.36
C CYS A 37 -14.35 3.31 0.69
N SER A 38 -13.75 2.13 0.48
CA SER A 38 -12.80 1.53 1.45
C SER A 38 -11.66 2.47 1.83
N THR A 39 -11.20 3.24 0.85
CA THR A 39 -10.07 4.15 0.94
C THR A 39 -10.50 5.56 1.34
N GLU A 40 -11.79 5.87 1.39
CA GLU A 40 -12.32 7.21 1.72
C GLU A 40 -11.88 7.68 3.10
N ARG A 41 -11.79 6.74 4.07
CA ARG A 41 -11.28 7.05 5.41
C ARG A 41 -9.81 7.48 5.39
N LEU A 42 -8.99 6.90 4.49
CA LEU A 42 -7.60 7.32 4.31
C LEU A 42 -7.53 8.72 3.68
N TRP A 43 -8.33 8.97 2.64
CA TRP A 43 -8.42 10.29 2.02
C TRP A 43 -8.92 11.39 2.97
N SER A 44 -9.79 11.03 3.92
CA SER A 44 -10.22 11.95 4.97
C SER A 44 -9.08 12.30 5.94
N LEU A 45 -8.21 11.33 6.27
CA LEU A 45 -7.04 11.54 7.12
C LEU A 45 -5.95 12.35 6.41
N LEU A 46 -5.73 12.08 5.13
CA LEU A 46 -4.76 12.78 4.28
C LEU A 46 -5.29 14.12 3.76
N ARG A 47 -6.41 14.63 4.28
CA ARG A 47 -7.01 15.90 3.83
C ARG A 47 -6.05 17.08 3.88
N TRP A 48 -5.19 17.12 4.88
CA TRP A 48 -4.19 18.17 5.05
C TRP A 48 -3.14 18.17 3.94
N VAL A 49 -2.86 16.98 3.36
CA VAL A 49 -1.86 16.79 2.31
C VAL A 49 -2.31 17.33 0.95
N TYR A 50 -3.61 17.37 0.65
CA TYR A 50 -4.12 17.85 -0.65
C TYR A 50 -4.91 19.17 -0.58
N ARG A 51 -5.45 19.56 0.57
CA ARG A 51 -6.35 20.72 0.70
C ARG A 51 -5.72 21.93 1.42
N ASP A 52 -4.76 21.72 2.31
CA ASP A 52 -4.14 22.82 3.04
C ASP A 52 -2.95 23.36 2.25
N ASN A 53 -2.96 24.64 1.87
CA ASN A 53 -1.88 25.26 1.11
C ASN A 53 -0.52 25.17 1.81
N ARG A 54 -0.48 25.15 3.15
CA ARG A 54 0.78 25.08 3.89
C ARG A 54 1.37 23.67 3.96
N SER A 55 0.53 22.65 3.86
CA SER A 55 0.90 21.24 3.95
C SER A 55 0.66 20.48 2.65
N ARG A 56 0.40 21.20 1.56
CA ARG A 56 0.10 20.61 0.25
C ARG A 56 1.35 19.94 -0.28
N LEU A 57 1.28 18.63 -0.50
CA LEU A 57 2.31 17.90 -1.23
C LEU A 57 1.94 17.83 -2.71
N ASP A 58 2.97 17.70 -3.53
CA ASP A 58 2.77 17.31 -4.92
C ASP A 58 2.10 15.92 -5.01
N PHE A 59 1.36 15.68 -6.09
CA PHE A 59 0.55 14.48 -6.26
C PHE A 59 1.39 13.20 -6.18
N GLU A 60 2.60 13.21 -6.74
CA GLU A 60 3.57 12.11 -6.68
C GLU A 60 3.87 11.74 -5.23
N LYS A 61 4.25 12.74 -4.42
CA LYS A 61 4.65 12.57 -3.02
C LYS A 61 3.45 12.19 -2.15
N ALA A 62 2.27 12.76 -2.41
CA ALA A 62 1.04 12.38 -1.74
C ALA A 62 0.65 10.90 -2.02
N ARG A 63 0.86 10.42 -3.26
CA ARG A 63 0.64 9.03 -3.66
C ARG A 63 1.61 8.09 -2.95
N LYS A 64 2.92 8.39 -2.94
CA LYS A 64 3.94 7.60 -2.24
C LYS A 64 3.60 7.49 -0.74
N MET A 65 3.25 8.61 -0.11
CA MET A 65 2.85 8.66 1.30
C MET A 65 1.59 7.85 1.60
N ALA A 66 0.56 7.94 0.75
CA ALA A 66 -0.67 7.16 0.90
C ALA A 66 -0.40 5.65 0.80
N LEU A 67 0.48 5.25 -0.12
CA LEU A 67 0.88 3.86 -0.30
C LEU A 67 1.65 3.34 0.91
N LEU A 68 2.62 4.09 1.42
CA LEU A 68 3.33 3.78 2.65
C LEU A 68 2.37 3.64 3.85
N ALA A 69 1.46 4.60 4.04
CA ALA A 69 0.49 4.56 5.14
C ALA A 69 -0.42 3.31 5.07
N MET A 70 -0.83 2.90 3.86
CA MET A 70 -1.60 1.67 3.65
C MET A 70 -0.77 0.43 3.91
N PHE A 71 0.49 0.41 3.48
CA PHE A 71 1.42 -0.67 3.73
C PHE A 71 1.63 -0.90 5.23
N ARG A 72 1.97 0.16 5.98
CA ARG A 72 2.12 0.09 7.45
C ARG A 72 0.85 -0.40 8.15
N ARG A 73 -0.33 0.05 7.68
CA ARG A 73 -1.62 -0.41 8.22
C ARG A 73 -1.90 -1.89 7.92
N SER A 74 -1.40 -2.41 6.80
CA SER A 74 -1.48 -3.82 6.45
C SER A 74 -0.53 -4.66 7.32
N GLN A 75 0.72 -4.20 7.49
CA GLN A 75 1.74 -4.83 8.33
C GLN A 75 1.31 -4.87 9.81
N ALA A 76 0.73 -3.78 10.34
CA ALA A 76 0.24 -3.72 11.71
C ALA A 76 -0.90 -4.71 12.02
N LYS A 77 -1.62 -5.19 10.99
CA LYS A 77 -2.60 -6.28 11.15
C LYS A 77 -1.95 -7.67 11.14
N ASN A 78 -0.73 -7.78 10.61
CA ASN A 78 0.03 -9.01 10.45
C ASN A 78 1.13 -9.20 11.50
N ASN A 79 1.42 -8.19 12.33
CA ASN A 79 2.28 -8.21 13.52
C ASN A 79 3.80 -8.42 13.30
N ASP A 80 4.32 -8.20 12.08
CA ASP A 80 5.76 -8.20 11.80
C ASP A 80 6.29 -6.76 11.67
N LEU A 81 7.28 -6.41 12.49
CA LEU A 81 7.72 -5.03 12.77
C LEU A 81 8.99 -4.58 12.01
N PHE A 82 9.50 -5.37 11.06
CA PHE A 82 10.89 -5.21 10.56
C PHE A 82 11.04 -4.71 9.11
N GLU A 83 9.97 -4.60 8.31
CA GLU A 83 10.06 -4.20 6.89
C GLU A 83 9.83 -2.70 6.62
N ASP A 84 9.43 -1.93 7.64
CA ASP A 84 9.07 -0.51 7.48
C ASP A 84 10.28 0.38 7.12
N ASP A 85 11.46 0.07 7.67
CA ASP A 85 12.68 0.85 7.43
C ASP A 85 13.22 0.61 6.01
N LEU A 86 13.20 -0.63 5.53
CA LEU A 86 13.67 -1.03 4.18
C LEU A 86 12.83 -0.43 3.06
N LEU A 87 11.51 -0.34 3.25
CA LEU A 87 10.63 0.23 2.23
C LEU A 87 10.80 1.75 2.14
N LEU A 88 11.02 2.40 3.29
CA LEU A 88 11.27 3.84 3.36
C LEU A 88 12.63 4.18 2.75
N GLU A 89 13.65 3.38 3.06
CA GLU A 89 14.99 3.45 2.47
C GLU A 89 14.91 3.30 0.95
N TRP A 90 14.21 2.28 0.43
CA TRP A 90 14.02 2.12 -1.01
C TRP A 90 13.31 3.32 -1.68
N PHE A 91 12.32 3.93 -1.02
CA PHE A 91 11.67 5.13 -1.55
C PHE A 91 12.58 6.36 -1.55
N LEU A 92 13.50 6.46 -0.58
CA LEU A 92 14.47 7.55 -0.49
C LEU A 92 15.57 7.37 -1.53
N ASP A 93 16.09 6.16 -1.71
CA ASP A 93 17.10 5.84 -2.72
C ASP A 93 16.60 6.18 -4.13
N GLN A 94 15.34 5.86 -4.44
CA GLN A 94 14.74 6.22 -5.73
C GLN A 94 14.58 7.74 -5.92
N GLU A 95 14.28 8.50 -4.86
CA GLU A 95 14.22 9.96 -4.96
C GLU A 95 15.62 10.59 -5.07
N GLU A 96 16.63 10.01 -4.45
CA GLU A 96 18.02 10.45 -4.60
C GLU A 96 18.51 10.20 -6.04
N GLU A 97 18.26 9.03 -6.60
CA GLU A 97 18.58 8.70 -8.00
C GLU A 97 17.88 9.65 -9.00
N GLU A 98 16.57 9.91 -8.84
CA GLU A 98 15.83 10.84 -9.70
C GLU A 98 16.35 12.29 -9.60
N ASN A 99 16.75 12.72 -8.41
CA ASN A 99 17.28 14.07 -8.21
C ASN A 99 18.73 14.21 -8.74
N GLU A 100 19.56 13.16 -8.63
CA GLU A 100 20.91 13.13 -9.21
C GLU A 100 20.85 13.16 -10.74
N GLU A 101 19.94 12.41 -11.37
CA GLU A 101 19.74 12.43 -12.83
C GLU A 101 19.33 13.81 -13.34
N ILE A 102 18.51 14.55 -12.60
CA ILE A 102 18.10 15.92 -12.95
C ILE A 102 19.28 16.88 -12.87
N ILE A 103 20.14 16.75 -11.85
CA ILE A 103 21.33 17.59 -11.68
C ILE A 103 22.33 17.33 -12.82
N GLU A 104 22.56 16.06 -13.18
CA GLU A 104 23.44 15.72 -14.31
C GLU A 104 22.95 16.28 -15.65
N ILE A 105 21.63 16.30 -15.88
CA ILE A 105 21.04 16.89 -17.09
C ILE A 105 21.23 18.41 -17.14
N ASP A 106 21.03 19.11 -16.03
CA ASP A 106 21.23 20.57 -15.96
C ASP A 106 22.72 20.94 -16.14
N ASP A 107 23.65 20.15 -15.59
CA ASP A 107 25.10 20.32 -15.78
C ASP A 107 25.58 20.02 -17.23
N LEU A 108 24.78 19.28 -18.01
CA LEU A 108 25.02 18.98 -19.43
C LEU A 108 24.47 20.06 -20.39
N ILE A 109 23.61 20.96 -19.89
CA ILE A 109 22.94 22.01 -20.69
C ILE A 109 23.63 23.38 -20.52
N GLU A 110 24.56 23.53 -19.57
CA GLU A 110 25.49 24.68 -19.44
C GLU A 110 26.73 24.56 -20.35
#